data_AF-A0A7Y3MSS0-F1
#
_entry.id   AF-A0A7Y3MSS0-F1
#
_cell.length_a   1.000
_cell.length_b   1.000
_cell.length_c   1.000
_cell.angle_alpha   90.00
_cell.angle_beta   90.00
_cell.angle_gamma   90.00
#
_symmetry.space_group_name_H-M   'P 1'
#
loop_
_entity.id
_entity.type
_entity.pdbx_description
1 polymer ?
#
loop_
_entity_poly.entity_id
_entity_poly.type
_entity_poly.pdbx_seq_one_letter_code
_entity_poly.pdbx_strand_id
1 'polypeptide(L)'
;MRESTLSRQQLVILSRADGSSEGLSSLGTHAEIIAALEQRNTGPERDGSDEVLYGPGIRIELPPGEPVTQMLMTIVEEEIAWQVIMRLAKELSWRLLDPATGRELCP
;
A
#
# COMPACT_ATOMS: atom_id res chain seq x y z
N MET A 1 -4.44 21.99 -24.46
CA MET A 1 -3.63 20.77 -24.33
C MET A 1 -4.23 19.98 -23.19
N ARG A 2 -5.00 18.91 -23.49
CA ARG A 2 -5.58 18.07 -22.43
C ARG A 2 -4.48 17.11 -22.02
N GLU A 3 -3.99 17.23 -20.79
CA GLU A 3 -3.14 16.19 -20.21
C GLU A 3 -3.92 14.89 -20.28
N SER A 4 -3.37 13.93 -21.04
CA SER A 4 -3.76 12.54 -20.90
C SER A 4 -3.39 12.17 -19.47
N THR A 5 -4.39 12.07 -18.59
CA THR A 5 -4.25 11.36 -17.34
C THR A 5 -3.97 9.90 -17.72
N LEU A 6 -2.69 9.56 -17.88
CA LEU A 6 -2.26 8.18 -17.81
C LEU A 6 -2.80 7.66 -16.48
N SER A 7 -3.78 6.76 -16.57
CA SER A 7 -4.38 6.10 -15.41
C SER A 7 -3.25 5.44 -14.62
N ARG A 8 -2.81 6.09 -13.55
CA ARG A 8 -1.77 5.54 -12.67
C ARG A 8 -2.33 4.23 -12.10
N GLN A 9 -1.57 3.15 -12.22
CA GLN A 9 -2.00 1.86 -11.70
C GLN A 9 -2.08 1.92 -10.17
N GLN A 10 -3.21 1.47 -9.64
CA GLN A 10 -3.47 1.43 -8.20
C GLN A 10 -3.66 0.00 -7.72
N LEU A 11 -3.24 -0.27 -6.49
CA LEU A 11 -3.41 -1.55 -5.81
C LEU A 11 -3.94 -1.27 -4.41
N VAL A 12 -4.95 -2.02 -3.99
CA VAL A 12 -5.43 -2.02 -2.60
C VAL A 12 -4.58 -3.02 -1.82
N ILE A 13 -3.97 -2.55 -0.74
CA ILE A 13 -3.21 -3.38 0.20
C ILE A 13 -4.17 -3.89 1.27
N LEU A 14 -4.19 -5.21 1.46
CA LEU A 14 -5.02 -5.91 2.41
C LEU A 14 -4.15 -6.86 3.25
N SER A 15 -4.57 -7.16 4.47
CA SER A 15 -3.92 -8.19 5.28
C SER A 15 -4.13 -9.57 4.65
N ARG A 16 -3.11 -10.45 4.73
CA ARG A 16 -3.20 -11.85 4.29
C ARG A 16 -3.95 -12.73 5.28
N ALA A 17 -4.06 -12.33 6.55
CA ALA A 17 -4.82 -13.10 7.53
C ALA A 17 -6.26 -13.27 7.03
N ASP A 18 -6.74 -14.51 6.99
CA ASP A 18 -8.13 -14.83 6.67
C ASP A 18 -9.00 -13.95 7.55
N GLY A 19 -9.73 -13.01 6.92
CA GLY A 19 -10.75 -12.28 7.63
C GLY A 19 -11.64 -13.31 8.31
N SER A 20 -11.86 -13.16 9.62
CA SER A 20 -13.03 -13.79 10.23
C SER A 20 -14.22 -13.53 9.31
N SER A 21 -15.12 -14.50 9.14
CA SER A 21 -16.10 -14.63 8.04
C SER A 21 -16.98 -13.42 7.69
N GLU A 22 -16.80 -12.28 8.34
CA GLU A 22 -17.57 -11.04 8.20
C GLU A 22 -16.72 -9.75 8.03
N GLY A 23 -15.39 -9.78 7.81
CA GLY A 23 -14.65 -8.50 7.69
C GLY A 23 -13.20 -8.51 7.19
N LEU A 24 -12.67 -7.30 6.97
CA LEU A 24 -11.26 -7.06 6.65
C LEU A 24 -10.39 -7.20 7.91
N SER A 25 -9.31 -7.98 7.81
CA SER A 25 -8.31 -8.12 8.87
C SER A 25 -7.48 -6.84 9.04
N SER A 26 -7.11 -6.54 10.28
CA SER A 26 -6.22 -5.42 10.62
C SER A 26 -4.84 -5.56 9.96
N LEU A 27 -4.30 -4.44 9.48
CA LEU A 27 -2.92 -4.23 9.06
C LEU A 27 -2.05 -3.64 10.20
N GLY A 28 -2.68 -3.12 11.26
CA GLY A 28 -2.03 -2.46 12.39
C GLY A 28 -2.52 -1.03 12.64
N THR A 29 -1.89 -0.37 13.60
CA THR A 29 -2.00 1.08 13.83
C THR A 29 -1.19 1.86 12.79
N HIS A 30 -1.40 3.18 12.69
CA HIS A 30 -0.58 4.03 11.81
C HIS A 30 0.90 3.95 12.19
N ALA A 31 1.20 4.03 13.48
CA ALA A 31 2.57 3.98 14.00
C ALA A 31 3.29 2.67 13.65
N GLU A 32 2.62 1.52 13.78
CA GLU A 32 3.20 0.22 13.44
C GLU A 32 3.47 0.09 11.93
N ILE A 33 2.53 0.56 11.11
CA ILE A 33 2.65 0.53 9.65
C ILE A 33 3.82 1.41 9.18
N ILE A 34 3.90 2.64 9.69
CA ILE A 34 4.98 3.58 9.35
C ILE A 34 6.33 3.02 9.79
N ALA A 35 6.46 2.57 11.04
CA ALA A 35 7.71 1.98 11.53
C ALA A 35 8.17 0.77 10.71
N ALA A 36 7.23 -0.05 10.22
CA ALA A 36 7.55 -1.18 9.35
C ALA A 36 7.98 -0.75 7.94
N LEU A 37 7.33 0.27 7.37
CA LEU A 37 7.62 0.78 6.03
C LEU A 37 8.93 1.58 5.99
N GLU A 38 9.25 2.33 7.04
CA GLU A 38 10.49 3.14 7.13
C GLU A 38 11.75 2.26 7.04
N GLN A 39 11.71 1.06 7.65
CA GLN A 39 12.78 0.06 7.52
C GLN A 39 12.98 -0.46 6.09
N ARG A 40 12.08 -0.09 5.17
CA ARG A 40 12.03 -0.53 3.76
C ARG A 40 12.04 0.66 2.81
N ASN A 41 12.58 1.81 3.26
CA ASN A 41 12.71 3.05 2.50
C ASN A 41 11.36 3.61 2.00
N THR A 42 10.29 3.38 2.75
CA THR A 42 8.97 3.96 2.47
C THR A 42 8.49 4.70 3.70
N GLY A 43 8.24 6.00 3.62
CA GLY A 43 7.91 6.80 4.80
C GLY A 43 7.29 8.13 4.45
N PRO A 44 6.90 8.93 5.46
CA PRO A 44 6.30 10.24 5.22
C PRO A 44 7.33 11.20 4.60
N GLU A 45 6.86 12.20 3.84
CA GLU A 45 7.76 13.25 3.33
C GLU A 45 8.34 14.09 4.47
N ARG A 46 7.55 14.29 5.54
CA ARG A 46 7.89 15.13 6.70
C ARG A 46 7.34 14.51 7.98
N ASP A 47 7.99 14.81 9.09
CA ASP A 47 7.51 14.40 10.41
C ASP A 47 6.08 14.91 10.66
N GLY A 48 5.17 14.01 11.04
CA GLY A 48 3.77 14.31 11.31
C GLY A 48 2.85 14.37 10.08
N SER A 49 3.34 14.05 8.88
CA SER A 49 2.52 13.89 7.67
C SER A 49 2.29 12.42 7.33
N ASP A 50 1.47 11.75 8.15
CA ASP A 50 1.33 10.28 8.15
C ASP A 50 0.32 9.75 7.12
N GLU A 51 -0.43 10.65 6.49
CA GLU A 51 -1.50 10.32 5.52
C GLU A 51 -0.94 9.74 4.21
N VAL A 52 0.27 10.13 3.83
CA VAL A 52 0.89 9.76 2.54
C VAL A 52 2.35 9.39 2.74
N LEU A 53 2.68 8.15 2.36
CA LEU A 53 4.03 7.61 2.42
C LEU A 53 4.60 7.44 1.01
N TYR A 54 5.88 7.73 0.87
CA TYR A 54 6.62 7.71 -0.39
C TYR A 54 7.71 6.65 -0.31
N GLY A 55 7.77 5.79 -1.33
CA GLY A 55 8.82 4.81 -1.52
C GLY A 55 9.29 4.79 -2.97
N PRO A 56 10.29 3.96 -3.31
CA PRO A 56 10.82 3.89 -4.68
C PRO A 56 9.74 3.39 -5.65
N GLY A 57 9.30 4.26 -6.56
CA GLY A 57 8.29 3.98 -7.57
C GLY A 57 6.87 3.79 -7.03
N ILE A 58 6.62 4.01 -5.74
CA ILE A 58 5.30 3.85 -5.11
C ILE A 58 4.93 5.02 -4.19
N ARG A 59 3.62 5.26 -4.06
CA ARG A 59 3.03 6.09 -3.01
C ARG A 59 1.96 5.27 -2.30
N ILE A 60 1.89 5.34 -0.97
CA ILE A 60 0.87 4.66 -0.16
C ILE A 60 0.07 5.72 0.59
N GLU A 61 -1.26 5.63 0.55
CA GLU A 61 -2.18 6.46 1.32
C GLU A 61 -2.72 5.66 2.50
N LEU A 62 -2.57 6.22 3.71
CA LEU A 62 -3.15 5.67 4.93
C LEU A 62 -4.53 6.27 5.15
N PRO A 63 -5.59 5.45 5.33
CA PRO A 63 -6.90 5.98 5.65
C PRO A 63 -6.93 6.56 7.07
N PRO A 64 -7.83 7.51 7.35
CA PRO A 64 -8.03 8.00 8.71
C PRO A 64 -8.62 6.91 9.60
N GLY A 65 -8.27 6.95 10.89
CA GLY A 65 -8.78 6.04 11.91
C GLY A 65 -7.96 4.76 12.09
N GLU A 66 -8.20 4.09 13.22
CA GLU A 66 -7.47 2.88 13.63
C GLU A 66 -8.43 1.80 14.14
N PRO A 67 -8.11 0.50 13.94
CA PRO A 67 -6.96 0.00 13.18
C PRO A 67 -7.13 0.17 11.66
N VAL A 68 -6.02 0.27 10.94
CA VAL A 68 -6.03 0.29 9.47
C VAL A 68 -6.37 -1.11 8.99
N THR A 69 -7.36 -1.23 8.12
CA THR A 69 -7.77 -2.52 7.52
C THR A 69 -7.44 -2.63 6.04
N GLN A 70 -7.20 -1.50 5.38
CA GLN A 70 -6.76 -1.41 3.99
C GLN A 70 -5.96 -0.14 3.75
N MET A 71 -5.08 -0.14 2.76
CA MET A 71 -4.36 1.05 2.27
C MET A 71 -4.44 1.11 0.75
N LEU A 72 -4.25 2.30 0.18
CA LEU A 72 -4.20 2.49 -1.27
C LEU A 72 -2.77 2.74 -1.72
N MET A 73 -2.26 1.91 -2.62
CA MET A 73 -0.94 2.09 -3.23
C MET A 73 -1.10 2.56 -4.68
N THR A 74 -0.39 3.61 -5.04
CA THR A 74 -0.27 4.11 -6.41
C THR A 74 1.13 3.82 -6.93
N ILE A 75 1.23 3.18 -8.09
CA ILE A 75 2.48 3.02 -8.83
C ILE A 75 2.78 4.34 -9.54
N VAL A 76 3.90 4.97 -9.20
CA VAL A 76 4.34 6.23 -9.81
C VAL A 76 5.46 6.02 -10.83
N GLU A 77 6.25 4.96 -10.70
CA GLU A 77 7.33 4.60 -11.63
C GLU A 77 7.42 3.07 -11.79
N GLU A 78 6.82 2.56 -12.86
CA GLU A 78 6.60 1.13 -13.08
C GLU A 78 7.90 0.32 -13.16
N GLU A 79 8.96 0.89 -13.74
CA GLU A 79 10.25 0.23 -13.98
C GLU A 79 10.92 -0.28 -12.69
N ILE A 80 10.68 0.40 -11.56
CA ILE A 80 11.29 0.07 -10.26
C ILE A 80 10.28 -0.41 -9.22
N ALA A 81 8.99 -0.06 -9.36
CA ALA A 81 8.00 -0.30 -8.32
C ALA A 81 7.79 -1.79 -8.03
N TRP A 82 7.80 -2.65 -9.06
CA TRP A 82 7.39 -4.05 -8.88
C TRP A 82 8.31 -4.85 -7.95
N GLN A 83 9.61 -4.55 -7.97
CA GLN A 83 10.58 -5.17 -7.06
C GLN A 83 10.29 -4.79 -5.60
N VAL A 84 9.97 -3.52 -5.35
CA VAL A 84 9.59 -3.01 -4.02
C VAL A 84 8.27 -3.64 -3.58
N ILE A 85 7.24 -3.59 -4.42
CA ILE A 85 5.90 -4.10 -4.13
C ILE A 85 5.93 -5.58 -3.72
N MET A 86 6.61 -6.41 -4.51
CA MET A 86 6.69 -7.85 -4.24
C MET A 86 7.46 -8.15 -2.96
N ARG A 87 8.49 -7.35 -2.64
CA ARG A 87 9.25 -7.48 -1.39
C ARG A 87 8.42 -7.06 -0.18
N LEU A 88 7.75 -5.91 -0.24
CA LEU A 88 6.87 -5.42 0.82
C LEU A 88 5.75 -6.42 1.10
N ALA A 89 5.04 -6.85 0.06
CA ALA A 89 3.90 -7.74 0.22
C ALA A 89 4.29 -9.12 0.76
N LYS A 90 5.48 -9.61 0.42
CA LYS A 90 6.01 -10.86 1.01
C LYS A 90 6.40 -10.69 2.47
N GLU A 91 7.14 -9.65 2.81
CA GLU A 91 7.68 -9.49 4.18
C GLU A 91 6.61 -9.06 5.19
N LEU A 92 5.66 -8.24 4.76
CA LEU A 92 4.59 -7.71 5.61
C LEU A 92 3.32 -8.55 5.53
N SER A 93 3.37 -9.71 4.85
CA SER A 93 2.25 -10.63 4.66
C SER A 93 1.01 -9.91 4.13
N TRP A 94 1.18 -9.17 3.04
CA TRP A 94 0.08 -8.48 2.37
C TRP A 94 -0.50 -9.33 1.24
N ARG A 95 -1.76 -9.04 0.94
CA ARG A 95 -2.47 -9.37 -0.29
C ARG A 95 -2.71 -8.07 -1.03
N LEU A 96 -2.48 -8.08 -2.34
CA LEU A 96 -2.67 -6.91 -3.20
C LEU A 96 -3.83 -7.18 -4.15
N LEU A 97 -4.79 -6.26 -4.21
CA LEU A 97 -5.93 -6.32 -5.11
C LEU A 97 -5.83 -5.20 -6.15
N ASP A 98 -5.86 -5.55 -7.43
CA ASP A 98 -6.04 -4.59 -8.51
C ASP A 98 -7.55 -4.27 -8.66
N PRO A 99 -8.01 -3.06 -8.31
CA PRO A 99 -9.41 -2.70 -8.39
C PRO A 99 -9.92 -2.59 -9.84
N ALA A 100 -9.05 -2.40 -10.83
CA ALA A 100 -9.44 -2.28 -12.23
C ALA A 100 -9.75 -3.65 -12.86
N THR A 101 -9.05 -4.70 -12.42
CA THR A 101 -9.18 -6.05 -13.00
C THR A 101 -9.80 -7.07 -12.04
N GLY A 102 -9.88 -6.75 -10.74
CA GLY A 102 -10.24 -7.70 -9.70
C GLY A 102 -9.16 -8.76 -9.43
N ARG A 103 -8.00 -8.67 -10.08
CA ARG A 103 -6.92 -9.64 -9.92
C ARG A 103 -6.25 -9.45 -8.56
N GLU A 104 -6.04 -10.56 -7.88
CA GLU A 104 -5.27 -10.60 -6.64
C GLU A 104 -3.84 -11.09 -6.87
N LEU A 105 -2.92 -10.55 -6.08
CA LEU A 105 -1.52 -10.93 -6.04
C LEU A 105 -1.13 -11.24 -4.59
N CYS A 106 -0.79 -12.50 -4.35
CA CYS A 106 -0.32 -13.04 -3.07
C CYS A 106 1.08 -13.64 -3.27
N PRO A 107 2.16 -12.85 -3.03
CA PRO A 107 3.53 -13.32 -3.19
C PRO A 107 4.03 -14.25 -2.08
#